data_AF-A0A920NSE2-F1
#
_entry.id   AF-A0A920NSE2-F1
#
_cell.length_a   1.000
_cell.length_b   1.000
_cell.length_c   1.000
_cell.angle_alpha   90.00
_cell.angle_beta   90.00
_cell.angle_gamma   90.00
#
_symmetry.space_group_name_H-M   'P 1'
#
loop_
_entity.id
_entity.type
_entity.pdbx_description
1 polymer ?
#
loop_
_entity_poly.entity_id
_entity_poly.type
_entity_poly.pdbx_seq_one_letter_code
_entity_poly.pdbx_strand_id
1 'polypeptide(L)' 'MKTSLNYNTGLINDNMAFSATVVRKTGDGVIDKTWTDAWAYYFGASYALNSTNRFELYAIGAPQRHGQNL' A
#
# COMPACT_ATOMS: atom_id res chain seq x y z
N MET A 1 -16.62 2.16 4.41
CA MET A 1 -15.73 3.35 4.35
C MET A 1 -14.37 2.97 3.76
N LYS A 2 -13.76 3.84 2.94
CA LYS A 2 -12.40 3.66 2.39
C LYS A 2 -11.53 4.83 2.82
N THR A 3 -10.36 4.52 3.38
CA THR A 3 -9.33 5.51 3.73
C THR A 3 -8.08 5.19 2.93
N SER A 4 -7.43 6.23 2.40
CA SER A 4 -6.21 6.09 1.62
C SER A 4 -5.22 7.16 2.04
N LEU A 5 -3.97 6.75 2.26
CA LEU A 5 -2.84 7.63 2.50
C LEU A 5 -1.75 7.28 1.50
N ASN A 6 -1.19 8.31 0.88
CA ASN A 6 -0.10 8.20 -0.06
C ASN A 6 0.96 9.23 0.31
N TYR A 7 2.22 8.80 0.28
CA TYR A 7 3.36 9.62 0.60
C TYR A 7 4.48 9.33 -0.38
N ASN A 8 5.06 10.37 -0.97
CA ASN A 8 6.19 10.26 -1.87
C ASN A 8 7.19 11.35 -1.50
N THR A 9 8.46 10.97 -1.43
CA THR A 9 9.53 11.91 -1.11
C THR A 9 9.98 12.73 -2.32
N GLY A 10 9.61 12.31 -3.54
CA GLY A 10 10.29 12.74 -4.74
C GLY A 10 11.75 12.28 -4.74
N LEU A 11 12.55 12.88 -5.61
CA LEU A 11 13.99 12.62 -5.66
C LEU A 11 14.68 13.37 -4.52
N ILE A 12 15.33 12.62 -3.65
CA ILE A 12 16.17 13.09 -2.56
C ILE A 12 17.61 13.03 -3.04
N ASN A 13 18.36 14.12 -2.85
CA ASN A 13 19.79 14.22 -3.18
C ASN A 13 20.15 13.70 -4.58
N ASP A 14 19.24 13.88 -5.53
CA ASP A 14 19.37 13.47 -6.94
C ASP A 14 19.61 11.97 -7.19
N ASN A 15 19.48 11.10 -6.19
CA ASN A 15 19.78 9.68 -6.34
C ASN A 15 18.85 8.71 -5.61
N MET A 16 18.00 9.18 -4.69
CA MET A 16 17.11 8.32 -3.91
C MET A 16 15.66 8.74 -4.04
N ALA A 17 14.72 7.80 -4.07
CA ALA A 17 13.31 8.13 -3.95
C ALA A 17 12.56 7.05 -3.18
N PHE A 18 11.59 7.47 -2.38
CA PHE A 18 10.73 6.58 -1.61
C PHE A 18 9.27 6.91 -1.86
N SER A 19 8.44 5.88 -1.94
CA SER A 19 7.00 5.97 -2.07
C SER A 19 6.31 4.97 -1.16
N ALA A 20 5.23 5.39 -0.53
CA ALA A 20 4.43 4.55 0.34
C ALA A 20 2.96 4.85 0.11
N THR A 21 2.15 3.80 -0.02
CA THR A 21 0.70 3.88 -0.09
C THR A 21 0.09 2.88 0.86
N VAL A 22 -0.89 3.32 1.64
CA VAL A 22 -1.70 2.44 2.48
C VAL A 22 -3.17 2.76 2.25
N VAL A 23 -3.96 1.72 2.04
CA VAL A 23 -5.40 1.79 1.86
C VAL A 23 -6.03 0.83 2.84
N ARG A 24 -7.07 1.30 3.52
CA ARG A 24 -7.96 0.44 4.31
C ARG A 24 -9.38 0.64 3.82
N LYS A 25 -10.09 -0.46 3.59
CA LYS A 25 -11.50 -0.49 3.23
C LYS A 25 -12.23 -1.37 4.23
N THR A 26 -13.15 -0.78 4.98
CA THR A 26 -14.08 -1.50 5.84
C THR A 26 -15.50 -1.36 5.28
N GLY A 27 -16.36 -2.33 5.53
CA GLY A 27 -17.77 -2.25 5.16
C GLY A 27 -18.61 -3.18 6.00
N ASP A 28 -19.69 -2.65 6.56
CA ASP A 28 -20.72 -3.44 7.23
C ASP A 28 -21.74 -3.88 6.18
N GLY A 29 -22.08 -5.17 6.20
CA GLY A 29 -23.09 -5.72 5.29
C GLY A 29 -24.51 -5.52 5.80
N VAL A 30 -25.48 -5.69 4.90
CA VAL A 30 -26.92 -5.54 5.20
C VAL A 30 -27.43 -6.71 6.05
N ILE A 31 -26.83 -7.88 5.90
CA ILE A 31 -27.15 -9.09 6.67
C ILE A 31 -26.13 -9.24 7.80
N ASP A 32 -26.57 -9.70 8.97
CA ASP A 32 -25.67 -9.91 10.11
C ASP A 32 -24.46 -10.78 9.70
N LYS A 33 -23.30 -10.56 10.31
CA LYS A 33 -22.01 -11.21 9.96
C LYS A 33 -21.48 -11.01 8.52
N THR A 34 -22.10 -10.23 7.63
CA THR A 34 -21.58 -9.99 6.25
C THR A 34 -20.66 -8.77 6.14
N TRP A 35 -19.61 -8.69 6.95
CA TRP A 35 -18.68 -7.55 6.96
C TRP A 35 -17.45 -7.77 6.08
N THR A 36 -16.77 -6.69 5.68
CA THR A 36 -15.48 -6.73 4.96
C THR A 36 -14.46 -5.83 5.63
N ASP A 37 -13.23 -6.32 5.81
CA ASP A 37 -12.05 -5.51 6.17
C ASP A 37 -10.90 -5.89 5.24
N ALA A 38 -10.52 -4.96 4.39
CA ALA A 38 -9.46 -5.13 3.40
C ALA A 38 -8.39 -4.06 3.57
N TRP A 39 -7.14 -4.49 3.49
CA TRP A 39 -5.98 -3.61 3.43
C TRP A 39 -5.31 -3.74 2.08
N ALA A 40 -4.66 -2.68 1.66
CA ALA A 40 -3.64 -2.72 0.63
C ALA A 40 -2.49 -1.80 1.05
N TYR A 41 -1.26 -2.25 0.92
CA TYR A 41 -0.08 -1.45 1.17
C TYR A 41 0.94 -1.69 0.07
N TYR A 42 1.65 -0.61 -0.27
CA TYR A 42 2.73 -0.57 -1.23
C TYR A 42 3.84 0.29 -0.64
N PHE A 43 5.07 -0.19 -0.69
CA PHE A 43 6.27 0.57 -0.41
C PHE A 43 7.24 0.38 -1.57
N GLY A 44 7.78 1.47 -2.08
CA GLY A 44 8.81 1.50 -3.11
C GLY A 44 9.99 2.32 -2.63
N ALA A 45 11.19 1.82 -2.88
CA ALA A 45 12.44 2.52 -2.67
C ALA A 45 13.30 2.37 -3.91
N SER A 46 13.90 3.46 -4.37
CA SER A 46 14.87 3.46 -5.46
C SER A 46 16.14 4.18 -5.03
N TYR A 47 17.28 3.65 -5.46
CA TYR A 47 18.59 4.25 -5.22
C TYR A 47 19.47 4.08 -6.46
N ALA A 48 19.75 5.18 -7.14
CA ALA A 48 20.68 5.26 -8.26
C ALA A 48 22.11 5.28 -7.71
N LEU A 49 22.85 4.19 -7.90
CA LEU A 49 24.26 4.11 -7.50
C LEU A 49 25.14 4.99 -8.41
N ASN A 50 24.79 5.04 -9.69
CA ASN A 50 25.41 5.89 -10.72
C ASN A 50 24.45 6.04 -11.92
N SER A 51 24.91 6.65 -13.01
CA SER A 51 24.09 6.90 -14.21
C SER A 51 23.59 5.64 -14.92
N THR A 52 24.17 4.47 -14.64
CA THR A 52 23.85 3.21 -15.33
C THR A 52 23.37 2.09 -14.39
N ASN A 53 23.45 2.27 -13.07
CA ASN A 53 23.10 1.25 -12.08
C ASN A 53 22.14 1.81 -11.03
N ARG A 54 21.05 1.08 -10.79
CA ARG A 54 20.03 1.44 -9.80
C ARG A 54 19.55 0.20 -9.05
N PHE A 55 19.35 0.36 -7.75
CA PHE A 55 18.66 -0.60 -6.91
C PHE A 55 17.21 -0.17 -6.73
N GLU A 56 16.30 -1.14 -6.79
CA GLU A 56 14.89 -0.94 -6.54
C GLU A 56 14.39 -2.01 -5.59
N LEU A 57 13.61 -1.60 -4.60
CA LEU A 57 12.99 -2.47 -3.64
C LEU A 57 11.50 -2.14 -3.57
N TYR A 58 10.68 -3.18 -3.64
CA TYR A 58 9.24 -3.07 -3.55
C TYR A 58 8.70 -4.06 -2.54
N ALA A 59 7.78 -3.60 -1.69
CA ALA A 59 7.04 -4.43 -0.76
C ALA A 59 5.55 -4.14 -0.93
N ILE A 60 4.77 -5.18 -1.27
CA ILE A 60 3.34 -5.05 -1.56
C ILE A 60 2.54 -6.10 -0.80
N GLY A 61 1.31 -5.76 -0.46
CA GLY A 61 0.37 -6.73 0.12
C GLY A 61 -1.05 -6.21 0.12
N ALA A 62 -2.00 -7.12 0.03
CA ALA A 62 -3.42 -6.78 0.00
C ALA A 62 -4.27 -7.79 0.79
N PRO A 63 -4.07 -7.94 2.11
CA PRO A 63 -4.82 -8.91 2.90
C PRO A 63 -6.29 -8.46 3.03
N GLN A 64 -7.21 -9.43 2.87
CA GLN A 64 -8.65 -9.20 2.97
C GLN A 64 -9.28 -10.20 3.93
N ARG A 65 -10.22 -9.72 4.74
CA ARG A 65 -11.06 -10.51 5.64
C ARG A 65 -12.52 -10.25 5.30
N HIS A 66 -13.28 -11.32 5.24
CA HIS A 66 -14.71 -11.29 4.97
C HIS A 66 -15.42 -12.05 6.08
N GLY A 67 -16.44 -11.43 6.66
CA GLY A 67 -17.41 -12.13 7.49
C GLY A 67 -18.30 -12.99 6.61
N GLN A 68 -18.61 -14.19 7.08
CA GLN A 68 -19.59 -15.07 6.47
C GLN A 68 -20.73 -15.30 7.46
N ASN A 69 -21.96 -15.22 6.97
CA ASN A 69 -23.13 -15.64 7.74
C ASN A 69 -23.23 -17.17 7.62
N LEU A 70 -22.76 -17.86 8.65
CA LEU A 70 -23.07 -19.26 8.95
C LEU A 70 -24.16 -19.29 10.03
#